data_AF-A0A251PM69-F1
#
_entry.id   AF-A0A251PM69-F1
#
_cell.length_a   1.000
_cell.length_b   1.000
_cell.length_c   1.000
_cell.angle_alpha   90.00
_cell.angle_beta   90.00
_cell.angle_gamma   90.00
#
_symmetry.space_group_name_H-M   'P 1'
#
loop_
_entity.id
_entity.type
_entity.pdbx_description
1 polymer ?
#
loop_
_entity_poly.entity_id
_entity_poly.type
_entity_poly.pdbx_seq_one_letter_code
_entity_poly.pdbx_strand_id
1 'polypeptide(L)'
;MTWQSKFLHTSMVFSVIAIVFHIGITYGLVHWRALGFLGAPLATSISPCLSVLMLACNVSCTNSFERTWEGFSFESFNYILTGLKLALPSGTMERLEEWGFDILVLLGGLMPNSAKTSSLLAMCVNTQEIGYKIRYGLIAAASTRVSNELGAGNPDRAKNSMVAASFVDSDASYAVLREDFASMTPLLAISIIVDFCVARGCGWQHLAAYVNLATCYLLGMTISGLLGFKLKLYAKGLSIGIICGLSCQASTFLLITLLKKWTQSDLSKNPEEEENPVLV
;
A
#
# COMPACT_ATOMS: atom_id res chain seq x y z
N MET A 1 26.98 -0.37 -9.29
CA MET A 1 25.75 -0.08 -8.53
C MET A 1 24.82 0.70 -9.44
N THR A 2 23.62 0.19 -9.75
CA THR A 2 22.65 0.90 -10.59
C THR A 2 22.17 2.18 -9.90
N TRP A 3 21.71 3.16 -10.67
CA TRP A 3 21.15 4.40 -10.14
C TRP A 3 20.04 4.15 -9.10
N GLN A 4 19.15 3.20 -9.38
CA GLN A 4 18.09 2.77 -8.46
C GLN A 4 18.63 2.31 -7.10
N SER A 5 19.73 1.53 -7.09
CA SER A 5 20.33 1.04 -5.85
C SER A 5 20.97 2.17 -5.02
N LYS A 6 21.58 3.17 -5.68
CA LYS A 6 22.06 4.38 -4.99
C LYS A 6 20.91 5.19 -4.40
N PHE A 7 19.84 5.40 -5.17
CA PHE A 7 18.65 6.12 -4.70
C PHE A 7 18.01 5.45 -3.47
N LEU A 8 17.86 4.12 -3.51
CA LEU A 8 17.30 3.36 -2.39
C LEU A 8 18.16 3.46 -1.14
N HIS A 9 19.49 3.32 -1.29
CA HIS A 9 20.41 3.45 -0.16
C HIS A 9 20.31 4.86 0.46
N THR A 10 20.39 5.91 -0.35
CA THR A 10 20.30 7.29 0.15
C THR A 10 18.94 7.57 0.81
N SER A 11 17.85 7.10 0.22
CA SER A 11 16.50 7.25 0.79
C SER A 11 16.35 6.54 2.14
N MET A 12 16.98 5.38 2.31
CA MET A 12 17.00 4.66 3.58
C MET A 12 17.75 5.46 4.66
N VAL A 13 18.94 5.99 4.34
CA VAL A 13 19.71 6.83 5.27
C VAL A 13 18.91 8.07 5.68
N PHE A 14 18.26 8.74 4.73
CA PHE A 14 17.43 9.92 5.01
C PHE A 14 16.23 9.60 5.87
N SER A 15 15.61 8.43 5.70
CA SER A 15 14.51 7.99 6.54
C SER A 15 14.95 7.80 8.00
N VAL A 16 16.12 7.22 8.23
CA VAL A 16 16.70 7.08 9.58
C VAL A 16 16.97 8.44 10.21
N ILE A 17 17.58 9.37 9.46
CA ILE A 17 17.83 10.74 9.93
C ILE A 17 16.51 11.43 10.27
N ALA A 18 15.51 11.35 9.39
CA ALA A 18 14.20 11.95 9.61
C ALA A 18 13.51 11.43 10.88
N ILE A 19 13.66 10.14 11.20
CA ILE A 19 13.14 9.56 12.46
C ILE A 19 13.83 10.18 13.68
N VAL A 20 15.16 10.31 13.66
CA VAL A 20 15.92 10.94 14.76
C VAL A 20 15.45 12.39 14.99
N PHE A 21 15.30 13.15 13.91
CA PHE A 21 14.76 14.50 13.97
C PHE A 21 13.30 14.53 14.44
N HIS A 22 12.46 13.59 13.98
CA HIS A 22 11.07 13.49 14.40
C HIS A 22 10.94 13.26 15.91
N ILE A 23 11.77 12.39 16.49
CA ILE A 23 11.82 12.18 17.94
C ILE A 23 12.16 13.48 18.67
N GLY A 24 13.19 14.21 18.21
CA GLY A 24 13.59 15.48 18.79
C GLY A 24 12.52 16.58 18.68
N ILE A 25 11.93 16.74 17.49
CA ILE A 25 10.86 17.72 17.23
C ILE A 25 9.64 17.40 18.09
N THR A 26 9.22 16.13 18.14
CA THR A 26 8.07 15.70 18.95
C THR A 26 8.34 15.95 20.43
N TYR A 27 9.51 15.54 20.94
CA TYR A 27 9.88 15.77 22.33
C TYR A 27 9.84 17.26 22.67
N GLY A 28 10.45 18.11 21.84
CA GLY A 28 10.49 19.56 22.04
C GLY A 28 9.12 20.23 21.97
N LEU A 29 8.27 19.85 20.99
CA LEU A 29 6.94 20.44 20.84
C LEU A 29 5.96 20.01 21.95
N VAL A 30 6.10 18.78 22.46
CA VAL A 30 5.24 18.26 23.53
C VAL A 30 5.65 18.80 24.90
N HIS A 31 6.95 18.83 25.22
CA HIS A 31 7.43 19.14 26.58
C HIS A 31 7.88 20.59 26.77
N TRP A 32 8.44 21.22 25.74
CA TRP A 32 9.11 22.52 25.91
C TRP A 32 8.22 23.70 25.61
N ARG A 33 7.17 23.50 24.81
CA ARG A 33 6.18 24.54 24.52
C ARG A 33 4.89 24.25 25.28
N ALA A 34 4.10 25.28 25.55
CA ALA A 34 2.75 25.15 26.12
C ALA A 34 1.74 24.40 25.22
N LEU A 35 2.21 23.72 24.15
CA LEU A 35 1.37 22.96 23.23
C LEU A 35 0.91 21.63 23.83
N GLY A 36 1.67 21.00 24.72
CA GLY A 36 1.30 19.71 25.31
C GLY A 36 0.96 18.67 24.23
N PHE A 37 -0.24 18.07 24.31
CA PHE A 37 -0.66 17.06 23.34
C PHE A 37 -0.80 17.58 21.89
N LEU A 38 -1.05 18.88 21.69
CA LEU A 38 -1.10 19.50 20.36
C LEU A 38 0.27 19.53 19.68
N GLY A 39 1.36 19.36 20.44
CA GLY A 39 2.72 19.30 19.90
C GLY A 39 2.95 18.07 19.02
N ALA A 40 2.30 16.94 19.31
CA ALA A 40 2.44 15.70 18.55
C ALA A 40 1.94 15.81 17.09
N PRO A 41 0.68 16.22 16.80
CA PRO A 41 0.22 16.36 15.41
C PRO A 41 0.98 17.45 14.65
N LEU A 42 1.43 18.51 15.33
CA LEU A 42 2.28 19.53 14.71
C LEU A 42 3.64 18.97 14.31
N ALA A 43 4.27 18.15 15.17
CA ALA A 43 5.50 17.45 14.85
C ALA A 43 5.33 16.53 13.63
N THR A 44 4.26 15.73 13.61
CA THR A 44 3.92 14.84 12.49
C THR A 44 3.70 15.60 11.17
N SER A 45 3.24 16.85 11.23
CA SER A 45 3.08 17.69 10.02
C SER A 45 4.40 18.28 9.52
N ILE A 46 5.33 18.62 10.43
CA ILE A 46 6.60 19.26 10.09
C ILE A 46 7.65 18.24 9.66
N SER A 47 7.71 17.07 10.31
CA SER A 47 8.78 16.08 10.08
C SER A 47 8.88 15.56 8.64
N PRO A 48 7.78 15.29 7.91
CA PRO A 48 7.86 14.86 6.51
C PRO A 48 8.47 15.92 5.58
N CYS A 49 8.31 17.21 5.88
CA CYS A 49 8.92 18.29 5.11
C CYS A 49 10.45 18.19 5.11
N LEU A 50 11.04 17.72 6.21
CA LEU A 50 12.49 17.47 6.26
C LEU A 50 12.90 16.39 5.25
N SER A 51 12.17 15.28 5.19
CA SER A 51 12.43 14.21 4.22
C SER A 51 12.31 14.69 2.77
N VAL A 52 11.32 15.54 2.48
CA VAL A 52 11.15 16.17 1.14
C VAL A 52 12.36 17.04 0.80
N LEU A 53 12.80 17.90 1.72
CA LEU A 53 13.96 18.77 1.50
C LEU A 53 15.25 17.97 1.31
N MET A 54 15.46 16.93 2.12
CA MET A 54 16.62 16.04 1.99
C MET A 54 16.62 15.33 0.64
N LEU A 55 15.47 14.79 0.21
CA LEU A 55 15.35 14.11 -1.07
C LEU A 55 15.57 15.05 -2.25
N ALA A 56 14.97 16.25 -2.21
CA ALA A 56 15.16 17.29 -3.22
C ALA A 56 16.63 17.67 -3.35
N CYS A 57 17.30 17.92 -2.21
CA CYS A 57 18.74 18.20 -2.19
C CYS A 57 19.56 17.07 -2.82
N ASN A 58 19.25 15.80 -2.50
CA ASN A 58 19.98 14.67 -3.10
C ASN A 58 19.77 14.55 -4.61
N VAL A 59 18.55 14.75 -5.10
CA VAL A 59 18.27 14.71 -6.55
C VAL A 59 18.96 15.87 -7.26
N SER A 60 19.00 17.07 -6.67
CA SER A 60 19.63 18.25 -7.29
C SER A 60 21.16 18.30 -7.16
N CYS A 61 21.73 17.75 -6.08
CA CYS A 61 23.17 17.88 -5.79
C CYS A 61 24.01 16.68 -6.23
N THR A 62 23.40 15.60 -6.75
CA THR A 62 24.13 14.40 -7.15
C THR A 62 23.99 14.09 -8.64
N ASN A 63 25.12 13.82 -9.29
CA ASN A 63 25.18 13.46 -10.71
C ASN A 63 24.58 12.07 -11.03
N SER A 64 24.10 11.34 -10.02
CA SER A 64 23.53 10.01 -10.23
C SER A 64 22.20 10.06 -10.99
N PHE A 65 21.49 11.20 -10.96
CA PHE A 65 20.16 11.39 -11.54
C PHE A 65 20.16 12.10 -12.90
N GLU A 66 21.32 12.42 -13.48
CA GLU A 66 21.42 13.20 -14.73
C GLU A 66 20.62 12.61 -15.90
N ARG A 67 20.43 11.28 -15.94
CA ARG A 67 19.65 10.60 -16.99
C ARG A 67 18.13 10.62 -16.76
N THR A 68 17.69 10.98 -15.55
CA THR A 68 16.28 10.88 -15.12
C THR A 68 15.71 12.22 -14.66
N TRP A 69 16.57 13.20 -14.39
CA TRP A 69 16.22 14.52 -13.90
C TRP A 69 17.03 15.57 -14.66
N GLU A 70 16.35 16.32 -15.52
CA GLU A 70 16.96 17.39 -16.33
C GLU A 70 16.72 18.80 -15.73
N GLY A 71 16.06 18.86 -14.56
CA GLY A 71 15.70 20.11 -13.90
C GLY A 71 14.20 20.36 -13.85
N PHE A 72 13.82 21.56 -13.41
CA PHE A 72 12.42 21.95 -13.34
C PHE A 72 11.88 22.27 -14.74
N SER A 73 10.80 21.60 -15.12
CA SER A 73 10.09 21.78 -16.38
C SER A 73 8.59 21.83 -16.12
N PHE A 74 7.85 22.56 -16.97
CA PHE A 74 6.39 22.54 -16.99
C PHE A 74 5.82 21.33 -17.73
N GLU A 75 6.66 20.51 -18.37
CA GLU A 75 6.23 19.30 -19.11
C GLU A 75 5.41 18.33 -18.25
N SER A 76 5.75 18.21 -16.96
CA SER A 76 5.01 17.37 -16.00
C SER A 76 3.51 17.73 -15.91
N PHE A 77 3.13 18.98 -16.20
CA PHE A 77 1.72 19.40 -16.17
C PHE A 77 0.89 18.75 -17.30
N ASN A 78 1.51 18.38 -18.42
CA ASN A 78 0.85 17.67 -19.52
C ASN A 78 0.40 16.27 -19.11
N TYR A 79 1.03 15.69 -18.09
CA TYR A 79 0.76 14.33 -17.62
C TYR A 79 -0.13 14.29 -16.37
N ILE A 80 -0.72 15.41 -15.93
CA ILE A 80 -1.55 15.44 -14.70
C ILE A 80 -2.71 14.47 -14.79
N LEU A 81 -3.48 14.49 -15.90
CA LEU A 81 -4.64 13.61 -16.04
C LEU A 81 -4.21 12.13 -16.11
N THR A 82 -3.13 11.84 -16.82
CA THR A 82 -2.55 10.49 -16.91
C THR A 82 -2.08 10.00 -15.53
N GLY A 83 -1.41 10.87 -14.77
CA GLY A 83 -0.97 10.60 -13.40
C GLY A 83 -2.16 10.37 -12.46
N LEU A 84 -3.18 11.23 -12.51
CA LEU A 84 -4.39 11.09 -11.69
C LEU A 84 -5.18 9.81 -12.01
N LYS A 85 -5.22 9.39 -13.28
CA LYS A 85 -5.89 8.15 -13.71
C LYS A 85 -5.30 6.89 -13.03
N LEU A 86 -4.02 6.91 -12.67
CA LEU A 86 -3.35 5.84 -11.93
C LEU A 86 -3.37 6.11 -10.41
N ALA A 87 -3.09 7.34 -10.01
CA ALA A 87 -2.97 7.72 -8.60
C ALA A 87 -4.31 7.63 -7.84
N LEU A 88 -5.42 8.08 -8.43
CA LEU A 88 -6.73 8.08 -7.76
C LEU A 88 -7.20 6.66 -7.43
N PRO A 89 -7.20 5.69 -8.37
CA PRO A 89 -7.53 4.31 -8.02
C PRO A 89 -6.55 3.70 -7.01
N SER A 90 -5.26 3.99 -7.11
CA SER A 90 -4.25 3.48 -6.16
C SER A 90 -4.49 4.00 -4.74
N GLY A 91 -4.72 5.30 -4.60
CA GLY A 91 -5.02 5.93 -3.31
C GLY A 91 -6.36 5.49 -2.74
N THR A 92 -7.36 5.28 -3.60
CA THR A 92 -8.66 4.73 -3.20
C THR A 92 -8.52 3.31 -2.70
N MET A 93 -7.78 2.45 -3.40
CA MET A 93 -7.53 1.06 -2.99
C MET A 93 -6.85 1.00 -1.62
N GLU A 94 -5.80 1.79 -1.41
CA GLU A 94 -5.08 1.87 -0.14
C GLU A 94 -5.98 2.39 0.98
N ARG A 95 -6.79 3.43 0.71
CA ARG A 95 -7.71 3.96 1.72
C ARG A 95 -8.86 3.06 2.08
N LEU A 96 -9.40 2.33 1.12
CA LEU A 96 -10.45 1.35 1.40
C LEU A 96 -9.92 0.23 2.30
N GLU A 97 -8.66 -0.17 2.16
CA GLU A 97 -8.10 -1.18 3.07
C GLU A 97 -7.97 -0.66 4.51
N GLU A 98 -7.41 0.54 4.70
CA GLU A 98 -7.25 1.14 6.03
C GLU A 98 -8.59 1.43 6.71
N TRP A 99 -9.54 2.04 5.97
CA TRP A 99 -10.85 2.39 6.52
C TRP A 99 -11.66 1.18 6.95
N GLY A 100 -11.47 0.01 6.34
CA GLY A 100 -12.10 -1.23 6.79
C GLY A 100 -11.74 -1.54 8.25
N PHE A 101 -10.47 -1.38 8.62
CA PHE A 101 -10.00 -1.60 10.00
C PHE A 101 -10.50 -0.52 10.97
N ASP A 102 -10.52 0.75 10.55
CA ASP A 102 -11.07 1.83 11.37
C ASP A 102 -12.55 1.62 11.67
N ILE A 103 -13.34 1.26 10.66
CA ILE A 103 -14.76 0.93 10.85
C ILE A 103 -14.90 -0.23 11.83
N LEU A 104 -14.01 -1.23 11.79
CA LEU A 104 -14.02 -2.34 12.74
C LEU A 104 -13.84 -1.88 14.19
N VAL A 105 -12.88 -0.98 14.42
CA VAL A 105 -12.62 -0.39 15.75
C VAL A 105 -13.83 0.43 16.21
N LEU A 106 -14.46 1.18 15.31
CA LEU A 106 -15.69 1.93 15.58
C LEU A 106 -16.86 0.99 15.93
N LEU A 107 -17.04 -0.11 15.20
CA LEU A 107 -18.04 -1.14 15.50
C LEU A 107 -17.79 -1.81 16.86
N GLY A 108 -16.53 -1.97 17.26
CA GLY A 108 -16.17 -2.39 18.63
C GLY A 108 -16.69 -1.45 19.71
N GLY A 109 -16.76 -0.15 19.42
CA GLY A 109 -17.34 0.87 20.30
C GLY A 109 -18.86 0.76 20.49
N LEU A 110 -19.55 0.02 19.63
CA LEU A 110 -21.00 -0.23 19.73
C LEU A 110 -21.34 -1.49 20.54
N MET A 111 -20.35 -2.20 21.08
CA MET A 111 -20.54 -3.46 21.81
C MET A 111 -20.78 -3.23 23.32
N PRO A 112 -21.37 -4.22 24.05
CA PRO A 112 -21.71 -4.06 25.47
C PRO A 112 -20.54 -3.66 26.39
N ASN A 113 -19.31 -4.11 26.07
CA ASN A 113 -18.08 -3.72 26.76
C ASN A 113 -17.21 -2.80 25.88
N SER A 114 -17.82 -1.74 25.34
CA SER A 114 -17.27 -0.89 24.29
C SER A 114 -15.83 -0.42 24.52
N ALA A 115 -15.51 0.07 25.71
CA ALA A 115 -14.15 0.51 26.05
C ALA A 115 -13.13 -0.62 25.92
N LYS A 116 -13.40 -1.78 26.54
CA LYS A 116 -12.51 -2.95 26.48
C LYS A 116 -12.37 -3.47 25.06
N THR A 117 -13.47 -3.59 24.33
CA THR A 117 -13.48 -4.19 23.00
C THR A 117 -12.85 -3.27 21.95
N SER A 118 -13.17 -1.97 21.98
CA SER A 118 -12.57 -0.99 21.06
C SER A 118 -11.07 -0.83 21.31
N SER A 119 -10.63 -0.76 22.57
CA SER A 119 -9.19 -0.72 22.88
C SER A 119 -8.46 -1.99 22.42
N LEU A 120 -9.04 -3.17 22.63
CA LEU A 120 -8.45 -4.42 22.15
C LEU A 120 -8.34 -4.44 20.62
N LEU A 121 -9.40 -4.07 19.90
CA LEU A 121 -9.38 -4.01 18.44
C LEU A 121 -8.37 -2.99 17.92
N ALA A 122 -8.29 -1.80 18.54
CA ALA A 122 -7.32 -0.78 18.17
C ALA A 122 -5.88 -1.27 18.39
N MET A 123 -5.60 -1.97 19.49
CA MET A 123 -4.28 -2.58 19.73
C MET A 123 -3.95 -3.65 18.69
N CYS A 124 -4.92 -4.50 18.33
CA CYS A 124 -4.75 -5.52 17.29
C CYS A 124 -4.45 -4.88 15.92
N VAL A 125 -5.23 -3.88 15.51
CA VAL A 125 -5.05 -3.17 14.24
C VAL A 125 -3.68 -2.47 14.20
N ASN A 126 -3.28 -1.77 15.26
CA ASN A 126 -1.96 -1.14 15.32
C ASN A 126 -0.80 -2.16 15.25
N THR A 127 -0.96 -3.33 15.87
CA THR A 127 0.05 -4.40 15.80
C THR A 127 0.14 -4.98 14.38
N GLN A 128 -1.02 -5.16 13.73
CA GLN A 128 -1.10 -5.60 12.34
C GLN A 128 -0.44 -4.58 11.39
N GLU A 129 -0.66 -3.28 11.60
CA GLU A 129 -0.04 -2.21 10.81
C GLU A 129 1.49 -2.27 10.85
N ILE A 130 2.08 -2.50 12.03
CA ILE A 130 3.54 -2.66 12.16
C ILE A 130 4.03 -3.83 11.30
N GLY A 131 3.35 -4.99 11.38
CA GLY A 131 3.67 -6.15 10.55
C GLY A 131 3.45 -5.88 9.06
N TYR A 132 2.42 -5.12 8.70
CA TYR A 132 2.14 -4.71 7.32
C TYR A 132 3.23 -3.80 6.75
N LYS A 133 3.83 -2.87 7.52
CA LYS A 133 4.92 -2.01 7.00
C LYS A 133 6.14 -2.81 6.52
N ILE A 134 6.47 -3.94 7.15
CA ILE A 134 7.55 -4.82 6.69
C ILE A 134 7.19 -5.43 5.34
N ARG A 135 5.98 -5.97 5.22
CA ARG A 135 5.47 -6.59 3.99
C ARG A 135 5.33 -5.57 2.86
N TYR A 136 4.91 -4.35 3.18
CA TYR A 136 4.77 -3.27 2.22
C TYR A 136 6.09 -2.96 1.49
N GLY A 137 7.22 -3.05 2.19
CA GLY A 137 8.55 -2.91 1.56
C GLY A 137 8.82 -3.98 0.50
N LEU A 138 8.46 -5.24 0.77
CA LEU A 138 8.58 -6.35 -0.18
C LEU A 138 7.64 -6.17 -1.37
N ILE A 139 6.39 -5.77 -1.10
CA ILE A 139 5.38 -5.46 -2.12
C ILE A 139 5.84 -4.33 -3.04
N ALA A 140 6.39 -3.24 -2.49
CA ALA A 140 6.90 -2.11 -3.26
C ALA A 140 8.09 -2.53 -4.15
N ALA A 141 9.01 -3.35 -3.62
CA ALA A 141 10.13 -3.88 -4.39
C ALA A 141 9.65 -4.80 -5.54
N ALA A 142 8.70 -5.69 -5.25
CA ALA A 142 8.11 -6.60 -6.23
C ALA A 142 7.34 -5.84 -7.33
N SER A 143 6.50 -4.87 -6.94
CA SER A 143 5.76 -4.00 -7.86
C SER A 143 6.72 -3.23 -8.77
N THR A 144 7.80 -2.66 -8.22
CA THR A 144 8.83 -1.95 -9.00
C THR A 144 9.50 -2.90 -10.00
N ARG A 145 9.81 -4.13 -9.58
CA ARG A 145 10.40 -5.15 -10.46
C ARG A 145 9.44 -5.52 -11.59
N VAL A 146 8.18 -5.80 -11.27
CA VAL A 146 7.14 -6.15 -12.25
C VAL A 146 6.97 -5.02 -13.27
N SER A 147 6.83 -3.77 -12.82
CA SER A 147 6.71 -2.61 -13.72
C SER A 147 7.94 -2.47 -14.63
N ASN A 148 9.15 -2.64 -14.11
CA ASN A 148 10.38 -2.54 -14.91
C ASN A 148 10.48 -3.65 -15.96
N GLU A 149 10.16 -4.91 -15.59
CA GLU A 149 10.23 -6.03 -16.54
C GLU A 149 9.12 -5.93 -17.60
N LEU A 150 7.93 -5.46 -17.24
CA LEU A 150 6.84 -5.19 -18.19
C LEU A 150 7.20 -4.05 -19.15
N GLY A 151 7.74 -2.94 -18.64
CA GLY A 151 8.21 -1.82 -19.46
C GLY A 151 9.35 -2.22 -20.41
N ALA A 152 10.15 -3.22 -20.03
CA ALA A 152 11.20 -3.80 -20.87
C ALA A 152 10.70 -4.91 -21.82
N GLY A 153 9.40 -5.19 -21.87
CA GLY A 153 8.81 -6.22 -22.75
C GLY A 153 9.09 -7.67 -22.33
N ASN A 154 9.40 -7.92 -21.04
CA ASN A 154 9.75 -9.23 -20.51
C ASN A 154 8.64 -9.80 -19.58
N PRO A 155 7.49 -10.27 -20.10
CA PRO A 155 6.36 -10.72 -19.28
C PRO A 155 6.69 -11.95 -18.41
N ASP A 156 7.54 -12.87 -18.88
CA ASP A 156 7.94 -14.05 -18.09
C ASP A 156 8.76 -13.65 -16.85
N ARG A 157 9.63 -12.63 -16.98
CA ARG A 157 10.43 -12.12 -15.85
C ARG A 157 9.55 -11.35 -14.86
N ALA A 158 8.54 -10.63 -15.35
CA ALA A 158 7.53 -10.01 -14.50
C ALA A 158 6.76 -11.06 -13.68
N LYS A 159 6.30 -12.14 -14.32
CA LYS A 159 5.60 -13.24 -13.65
C LYS A 159 6.47 -13.95 -12.61
N ASN A 160 7.74 -14.24 -12.94
CA ASN A 160 8.67 -14.86 -12.00
C ASN A 160 8.93 -13.97 -10.78
N SER A 161 9.01 -12.65 -10.97
CA SER A 161 9.19 -11.68 -9.88
C SER A 161 7.99 -11.66 -8.92
N MET A 162 6.78 -11.72 -9.47
CA MET A 162 5.53 -11.81 -8.69
C MET A 162 5.46 -13.12 -7.88
N VAL A 163 5.79 -14.25 -8.51
CA VAL A 163 5.79 -15.56 -7.84
C VAL A 163 6.82 -15.58 -6.70
N ALA A 164 8.04 -15.08 -6.95
CA ALA A 164 9.08 -15.00 -5.92
C ALA A 164 8.66 -14.14 -4.73
N ALA A 165 8.02 -12.99 -4.97
CA ALA A 165 7.51 -12.13 -3.89
C ALA A 165 6.45 -12.84 -3.04
N SER A 166 5.57 -13.63 -3.67
CA SER A 166 4.51 -14.37 -2.98
C SER A 166 5.06 -15.42 -2.02
N PHE A 167 6.15 -16.11 -2.38
CA PHE A 167 6.83 -17.08 -1.53
C PHE A 167 7.55 -16.43 -0.33
N VAL A 168 8.20 -15.29 -0.54
CA VAL A 168 8.92 -14.59 0.53
C VAL A 168 7.96 -14.03 1.59
N ASP A 169 6.77 -13.59 1.18
CA ASP A 169 5.77 -13.03 2.11
C ASP A 169 5.06 -14.08 2.94
N SER A 170 4.83 -15.29 2.40
CA SER A 170 4.31 -16.39 3.21
C SER A 170 5.25 -16.69 4.37
N ASP A 171 6.56 -16.76 4.13
CA ASP A 171 7.57 -17.04 5.15
C ASP A 171 7.67 -15.91 6.20
N ALA A 172 7.64 -14.65 5.75
CA ALA A 172 7.68 -13.49 6.64
C ALA A 172 6.41 -13.37 7.52
N SER A 173 5.24 -13.71 6.97
CA SER A 173 3.96 -13.65 7.68
C SER A 173 3.84 -14.72 8.77
N TYR A 174 4.40 -15.91 8.56
CA TYR A 174 4.48 -16.96 9.58
C TYR A 174 5.31 -16.54 10.81
N ALA A 175 6.35 -15.72 10.61
CA ALA A 175 7.23 -15.30 11.70
C ALA A 175 6.62 -14.21 12.61
N VAL A 176 5.64 -13.44 12.11
CA VAL A 176 5.13 -12.24 12.80
C VAL A 176 3.81 -12.47 13.56
N LEU A 177 3.01 -13.49 13.22
CA LEU A 177 1.66 -13.68 13.80
C LEU A 177 1.56 -14.88 14.75
N ARG A 178 1.08 -14.62 15.98
CA ARG A 178 0.89 -15.57 17.10
C ARG A 178 -0.30 -16.53 16.87
N GLU A 179 -0.27 -17.66 17.61
CA GLU A 179 -1.05 -18.91 17.45
C GLU A 179 -2.55 -18.83 17.10
N ASP A 180 -3.29 -17.80 17.53
CA ASP A 180 -4.77 -17.75 17.35
C ASP A 180 -5.23 -17.48 15.91
N PHE A 181 -4.37 -16.90 15.05
CA PHE A 181 -4.68 -16.61 13.63
C PHE A 181 -3.72 -17.33 12.66
N ALA A 182 -2.81 -18.15 13.18
CA ALA A 182 -1.70 -18.76 12.43
C ALA A 182 -2.15 -19.62 11.24
N SER A 183 -3.34 -20.24 11.31
CA SER A 183 -3.85 -21.09 10.23
C SER A 183 -4.38 -20.30 9.02
N MET A 184 -4.72 -19.02 9.16
CA MET A 184 -5.31 -18.19 8.09
C MET A 184 -4.33 -17.15 7.54
N THR A 185 -3.27 -16.85 8.29
CA THR A 185 -2.15 -15.96 7.92
C THR A 185 -1.52 -16.21 6.54
N PRO A 186 -1.14 -17.44 6.13
CA PRO A 186 -0.44 -17.65 4.86
C PRO A 186 -1.29 -17.32 3.63
N LEU A 187 -2.60 -17.56 3.70
CA LEU A 187 -3.52 -17.31 2.59
C LEU A 187 -3.79 -15.80 2.42
N LEU A 188 -3.83 -15.06 3.54
CA LEU A 188 -3.92 -13.59 3.59
C LEU A 188 -2.61 -12.91 3.16
N ALA A 189 -1.45 -13.51 3.47
CA ALA A 189 -0.14 -13.01 3.05
C ALA A 189 -0.01 -13.03 1.52
N ILE A 190 -0.24 -14.21 0.94
CA ILE A 190 -0.19 -14.43 -0.51
C ILE A 190 -1.20 -13.52 -1.23
N SER A 191 -2.38 -13.28 -0.65
CA SER A 191 -3.39 -12.39 -1.24
C SER A 191 -2.92 -10.95 -1.36
N ILE A 192 -2.43 -10.37 -0.27
CA ILE A 192 -2.04 -8.96 -0.20
C ILE A 192 -0.89 -8.69 -1.19
N ILE A 193 0.04 -9.64 -1.37
CA ILE A 193 1.11 -9.53 -2.36
C ILE A 193 0.56 -9.52 -3.78
N VAL A 194 -0.31 -10.47 -4.11
CA VAL A 194 -0.90 -10.54 -5.45
C VAL A 194 -1.70 -9.26 -5.75
N ASP A 195 -2.46 -8.77 -4.78
CA ASP A 195 -3.31 -7.58 -4.91
C ASP A 195 -2.48 -6.33 -5.23
N PHE A 196 -1.47 -6.02 -4.42
CA PHE A 196 -0.69 -4.80 -4.58
C PHE A 196 0.39 -4.90 -5.65
N CYS A 197 1.06 -6.04 -5.76
CA CYS A 197 2.14 -6.23 -6.74
C CYS A 197 1.58 -6.27 -8.16
N VAL A 198 0.50 -7.00 -8.40
CA VAL A 198 -0.08 -7.13 -9.74
C VAL A 198 -0.84 -5.87 -10.10
N ALA A 199 -1.69 -5.34 -9.22
CA ALA A 199 -2.48 -4.17 -9.56
C ALA A 199 -1.63 -2.92 -9.77
N ARG A 200 -0.66 -2.64 -8.88
CA ARG A 200 0.22 -1.47 -9.05
C ARG A 200 1.30 -1.73 -10.10
N GLY A 201 1.88 -2.93 -10.12
CA GLY A 201 2.92 -3.31 -11.06
C GLY A 201 2.46 -3.29 -12.52
N CYS A 202 1.21 -3.69 -12.78
CA CYS A 202 0.61 -3.80 -14.12
C CYS A 202 -0.34 -2.65 -14.47
N GLY A 203 -0.56 -1.66 -13.58
CA GLY A 203 -1.47 -0.54 -13.80
C GLY A 203 -2.97 -0.88 -13.71
N TRP A 204 -3.33 -1.99 -13.07
CA TRP A 204 -4.73 -2.43 -12.86
C TRP A 204 -5.34 -1.92 -11.54
N GLN A 205 -4.89 -0.77 -11.05
CA GLN A 205 -5.33 -0.19 -9.77
C GLN A 205 -6.84 0.04 -9.71
N HIS A 206 -7.48 0.37 -10.85
CA HIS A 206 -8.94 0.54 -10.94
C HIS A 206 -9.70 -0.77 -10.72
N LEU A 207 -9.27 -1.86 -11.37
CA LEU A 207 -9.83 -3.18 -11.16
C LEU A 207 -9.69 -3.59 -9.71
N ALA A 208 -8.53 -3.29 -9.12
CA ALA A 208 -8.26 -3.61 -7.74
C ALA A 208 -9.15 -2.86 -6.75
N ALA A 209 -9.41 -1.58 -6.98
CA ALA A 209 -10.34 -0.79 -6.18
C ALA A 209 -11.77 -1.38 -6.23
N TYR A 210 -12.25 -1.80 -7.41
CA TYR A 210 -13.57 -2.43 -7.54
C TYR A 210 -13.67 -3.78 -6.84
N VAL A 211 -12.64 -4.62 -6.97
CA VAL A 211 -12.60 -5.91 -6.27
C VAL A 211 -12.62 -5.68 -4.76
N ASN A 212 -11.76 -4.80 -4.23
CA ASN A 212 -11.72 -4.48 -2.79
C ASN A 212 -13.09 -3.99 -2.27
N LEU A 213 -13.76 -3.11 -3.01
CA LEU A 213 -15.10 -2.65 -2.66
C LEU A 213 -16.12 -3.81 -2.61
N ALA A 214 -16.10 -4.72 -3.58
CA ALA A 214 -17.04 -5.84 -3.62
C ALA A 214 -16.75 -6.87 -2.51
N THR A 215 -15.50 -7.29 -2.35
CA THR A 215 -15.14 -8.41 -1.48
C THR A 215 -14.99 -7.99 -0.03
N CYS A 216 -14.32 -6.88 0.26
CA CYS A 216 -14.09 -6.46 1.64
C CYS A 216 -15.26 -5.65 2.20
N TYR A 217 -15.83 -4.72 1.43
CA TYR A 217 -16.93 -3.88 1.92
C TYR A 217 -18.31 -4.52 1.77
N LEU A 218 -18.68 -5.00 0.58
CA LEU A 218 -20.01 -5.57 0.41
C LEU A 218 -20.13 -6.96 1.04
N LEU A 219 -19.14 -7.83 0.86
CA LEU A 219 -19.15 -9.17 1.46
C LEU A 219 -18.59 -9.17 2.88
N GLY A 220 -17.34 -8.72 3.08
CA GLY A 220 -16.67 -8.80 4.37
C GLY A 220 -17.40 -8.04 5.48
N MET A 221 -17.73 -6.76 5.27
CA MET A 221 -18.39 -5.95 6.29
C MET A 221 -19.82 -6.38 6.59
N THR A 222 -20.56 -6.91 5.62
CA THR A 222 -21.91 -7.44 5.88
C THR A 222 -21.86 -8.71 6.72
N ILE A 223 -20.92 -9.62 6.44
CA ILE A 223 -20.68 -10.81 7.25
C ILE A 223 -20.22 -10.40 8.66
N SER A 224 -19.30 -9.43 8.77
CA SER A 224 -18.86 -8.87 10.05
C SER A 224 -20.04 -8.34 10.87
N GLY A 225 -20.91 -7.53 10.26
CA GLY A 225 -22.10 -6.99 10.93
C GLY A 225 -23.09 -8.09 11.37
N LEU A 226 -23.34 -9.06 10.49
CA LEU A 226 -24.24 -10.19 10.77
C LEU A 226 -23.73 -11.05 11.93
N LEU A 227 -22.47 -11.50 11.85
CA LEU A 227 -21.87 -12.35 12.88
C LEU A 227 -21.65 -11.59 14.19
N GLY A 228 -21.16 -10.35 14.09
CA GLY A 228 -20.83 -9.50 15.22
C GLY A 228 -22.05 -9.14 16.06
N PHE A 229 -23.11 -8.64 15.42
CA PHE A 229 -24.27 -8.08 16.13
C PHE A 229 -25.48 -9.01 16.14
N LYS A 230 -25.86 -9.62 15.01
CA LYS A 230 -27.06 -10.47 14.93
C LYS A 230 -26.86 -11.81 15.62
N LEU A 231 -25.70 -12.44 15.42
CA LEU A 231 -25.34 -13.71 16.10
C LEU A 231 -24.63 -13.52 17.44
N LYS A 232 -24.41 -12.27 17.87
CA LYS A 232 -23.75 -11.92 19.14
C LYS A 232 -22.36 -12.57 19.30
N LEU A 233 -21.64 -12.79 18.20
CA LEU A 233 -20.24 -13.24 18.22
C LEU A 233 -19.26 -12.07 18.44
N TYR A 234 -19.75 -10.83 18.37
CA TYR A 234 -19.01 -9.60 18.68
C TYR A 234 -17.67 -9.52 17.95
N ALA A 235 -16.57 -9.25 18.65
CA ALA A 235 -15.23 -9.13 18.07
C ALA A 235 -14.83 -10.35 17.24
N LYS A 236 -15.20 -11.57 17.66
CA LYS A 236 -14.93 -12.79 16.89
C LYS A 236 -15.70 -12.79 15.56
N GLY A 237 -16.96 -12.36 15.57
CA GLY A 237 -17.77 -12.21 14.36
C GLY A 237 -17.21 -11.17 13.39
N LEU A 238 -16.72 -10.04 13.93
CA LEU A 238 -16.04 -9.00 13.16
C LEU A 238 -14.77 -9.51 12.47
N SER A 239 -13.92 -10.24 13.19
CA SER A 239 -12.69 -10.83 12.60
C SER A 239 -13.02 -11.85 11.51
N ILE A 240 -14.03 -12.70 11.71
CA ILE A 240 -14.43 -13.70 10.71
C ILE A 240 -14.89 -13.04 9.40
N GLY A 241 -15.69 -11.98 9.48
CA GLY A 241 -16.18 -11.29 8.28
C GLY A 241 -15.06 -10.62 7.47
N ILE A 242 -14.12 -9.95 8.14
CA ILE A 242 -12.92 -9.39 7.47
C ILE A 242 -12.11 -10.49 6.78
N ILE A 243 -11.83 -11.59 7.48
CA ILE A 243 -11.05 -12.69 6.92
C ILE A 243 -11.74 -13.28 5.69
N CYS A 244 -13.07 -13.42 5.74
CA CYS A 244 -13.87 -13.88 4.59
C CYS A 244 -13.74 -12.91 3.39
N GLY A 245 -13.88 -11.60 3.62
CA GLY A 245 -13.72 -10.58 2.59
C GLY A 245 -12.34 -10.60 1.94
N LEU A 246 -11.28 -10.63 2.76
CA LEU A 246 -9.89 -10.69 2.28
C LEU A 246 -9.59 -12.01 1.54
N SER A 247 -10.13 -13.14 2.01
CA SER A 247 -9.95 -14.43 1.32
C SER A 247 -10.66 -14.47 -0.04
N CYS A 248 -11.82 -13.82 -0.15
CA CYS A 248 -12.55 -13.68 -1.41
C CYS A 248 -11.80 -12.74 -2.37
N GLN A 249 -11.25 -11.63 -1.85
CA GLN A 249 -10.38 -10.73 -2.59
C GLN A 249 -9.18 -11.48 -3.18
N ALA A 250 -8.44 -12.19 -2.32
CA ALA A 250 -7.31 -13.05 -2.67
C ALA A 250 -7.58 -13.95 -3.86
N SER A 251 -8.68 -14.69 -3.74
CA SER A 251 -9.06 -15.70 -4.72
C SER A 251 -9.39 -15.05 -6.06
N THR A 252 -10.03 -13.88 -6.02
CA THR A 252 -10.37 -13.10 -7.21
C THR A 252 -9.11 -12.62 -7.94
N PHE A 253 -8.15 -12.05 -7.23
CA PHE A 253 -6.90 -11.58 -7.84
C PHE A 253 -5.98 -12.71 -8.30
N LEU A 254 -5.90 -13.80 -7.55
CA LEU A 254 -5.20 -15.01 -7.99
C LEU A 254 -5.80 -15.53 -9.29
N LEU A 255 -7.13 -15.59 -9.37
CA LEU A 255 -7.83 -16.01 -10.59
C LEU A 255 -7.57 -15.04 -11.76
N ILE A 256 -7.66 -13.74 -11.54
CA ILE A 256 -7.33 -12.71 -12.56
C ILE A 256 -5.89 -12.90 -13.04
N THR A 257 -4.95 -13.12 -12.12
CA THR A 257 -3.52 -13.30 -12.41
C THR A 257 -3.24 -14.56 -13.24
N LEU A 258 -3.96 -15.65 -12.96
CA LEU A 258 -3.84 -16.92 -13.67
C LEU A 258 -4.53 -16.89 -15.05
N LEU A 259 -5.68 -16.24 -15.15
CA LEU A 259 -6.50 -16.21 -16.36
C LEU A 259 -6.10 -15.11 -17.35
N LYS A 260 -5.59 -13.98 -16.86
CA LYS A 260 -5.25 -12.85 -17.73
C LYS A 260 -3.97 -13.19 -18.50
N LYS A 261 -4.06 -13.17 -19.83
CA LYS A 261 -2.88 -13.25 -20.69
C LYS A 261 -2.02 -12.03 -20.42
N TRP A 262 -0.79 -12.27 -19.98
CA TRP A 262 0.25 -11.26 -19.84
C TRP A 262 0.75 -10.84 -21.22
N THR A 263 -0.14 -10.25 -22.02
CA THR A 263 0.14 -9.80 -23.39
C THR A 263 0.50 -8.33 -23.39
N GLN A 264 1.53 -7.99 -24.17
CA GLN A 264 2.11 -6.66 -24.36
C GLN A 264 1.10 -5.55 -24.76
N SER A 265 -0.09 -5.93 -25.24
CA SER A 265 -1.10 -5.05 -25.83
C SER A 265 -1.76 -4.00 -24.92
N ASP A 266 -1.65 -4.10 -23.59
CA ASP A 266 -2.21 -3.06 -22.69
C ASP A 266 -1.25 -1.86 -22.46
N LEU A 267 0.04 -2.00 -22.84
CA LEU A 267 1.10 -1.01 -22.59
C LEU A 267 1.52 -0.20 -23.83
N SER A 268 1.04 -0.54 -25.02
CA SER A 268 1.50 0.04 -26.28
C SER A 268 0.49 0.97 -26.99
N LYS A 269 -0.51 1.52 -26.29
CA LYS A 269 -1.25 2.64 -26.86
C LYS A 269 -0.38 3.90 -26.75
N ASN A 270 0.50 4.07 -27.73
CA ASN A 270 1.15 5.34 -28.01
C ASN A 270 0.06 6.41 -28.18
N PRO A 271 0.04 7.48 -27.37
CA PRO A 271 -0.85 8.63 -27.63
C PRO A 271 -0.52 9.34 -28.95
N GLU A 272 0.66 9.08 -29.53
CA GLU A 272 1.14 9.76 -30.73
C GLU A 272 0.50 9.29 -32.05
N GLU A 273 -0.29 8.21 -32.06
CA GLU A 273 -1.02 7.79 -33.27
C GLU A 273 -2.45 8.35 -33.37
N GLU A 274 -2.95 9.07 -32.35
CA GLU A 274 -4.31 9.62 -32.35
C GLU A 274 -4.39 11.11 -32.77
N GLU A 275 -3.25 11.77 -33.04
CA GLU A 275 -3.20 13.21 -33.38
C GLU A 275 -2.71 13.54 -34.79
N ASN A 276 -2.87 12.63 -35.77
CA ASN A 276 -2.71 13.05 -37.17
C ASN A 276 -3.67 12.36 -38.15
N PRO A 277 -4.96 12.77 -38.19
CA PRO A 277 -5.73 12.64 -39.41
C PRO A 277 -5.50 13.89 -40.27
N VAL A 278 -4.68 13.70 -41.32
CA VAL A 278 -4.64 14.55 -42.53
C VAL A 278 -3.93 15.89 -42.36
N LEU A 279 -2.76 16.03 -43.02
CA LEU A 279 -2.59 16.91 -44.18
C LEU A 279 -1.21 16.69 -44.83
N VAL A 280 -1.27 16.34 -46.12
CA VAL A 280 -0.25 16.60 -47.15
C VAL A 280 -0.13 18.11 -47.35
#